data_AF-A0A535SK83-F1
#
_entry.id   AF-A0A535SK83-F1
#
_cell.length_a   1.000
_cell.length_b   1.000
_cell.length_c   1.000
_cell.angle_alpha   90.00
_cell.angle_beta   90.00
_cell.angle_gamma   90.00
#
_symmetry.space_group_name_H-M   'P 1'
#
loop_
_entity.id
_entity.type
_entity.pdbx_description
1 polymer ?
#
loop_
_entity_poly.entity_id
_entity_poly.type
_entity_poly.pdbx_seq_one_letter_code
_entity_poly.pdbx_strand_id
1 'polypeptide(L)'
;MVNLLPAILIGGPPHAGKSVLTYSISQALRKRNVDHYVIRACPDGEGDWSQEIDQRAVSRLRFKGDWTPDFVKRICRDLERRHLPLIVDIGGRPEQWQTVIFRYCTHSLLLLHPDNEETANFWRRHIAAYGLLPLAQLYSVLDGISTITSETPIITGTLVALHRNTLAQGPLFDLLVERIASLFTSYSSEELRRGHFDSAPGELVDVDMLIQKWAPQSKLWRPGMLSPLFKKVPQDRPLAVYGRGTNWLYAALAIHSNVEPFYQFDSRLGSTTPLPVQPDLSTSPEVQIVSSEYNHLTVLAVHPASDHIDYEQVKYLAFPPISTDRGLILSGKIPFWLVTAVVRLYRSAGLPWIACYHPQLEGAVIIYSRTKTYAPGDIILMPI
;
A
#
# COMPACT_ATOMS: atom_id res chain seq x y z
N MET A 1 -24.10 7.64 5.31
CA MET A 1 -23.37 8.70 6.03
C MET A 1 -22.35 9.28 5.05
N VAL A 2 -22.26 10.60 4.88
CA VAL A 2 -21.33 11.20 3.91
C VAL A 2 -19.92 11.20 4.52
N ASN A 3 -18.97 10.56 3.84
CA ASN A 3 -17.56 10.60 4.25
C ASN A 3 -16.96 11.94 3.83
N LEU A 4 -16.42 12.70 4.78
CA LEU A 4 -15.91 14.06 4.56
C LEU A 4 -14.41 14.11 4.24
N LEU A 5 -13.69 13.00 4.37
CA LEU A 5 -12.25 12.95 4.10
C LEU A 5 -11.96 13.32 2.63
N PRO A 6 -10.89 14.07 2.32
CA PRO A 6 -10.58 14.38 0.92
C PRO A 6 -10.23 13.14 0.09
N ALA A 7 -10.57 13.14 -1.19
CA ALA A 7 -10.12 12.17 -2.18
C ALA A 7 -9.78 12.90 -3.48
N ILE A 8 -8.49 12.95 -3.82
CA ILE A 8 -7.97 13.70 -4.97
C ILE A 8 -7.77 12.75 -6.14
N LEU A 9 -8.51 12.95 -7.22
CA LEU A 9 -8.29 12.26 -8.48
C LEU A 9 -7.09 12.87 -9.22
N ILE A 10 -6.10 12.05 -9.57
CA ILE A 10 -4.99 12.44 -10.48
C ILE A 10 -5.33 11.94 -11.88
N GLY A 11 -5.78 12.87 -12.73
CA GLY A 11 -6.24 12.60 -14.10
C GLY A 11 -5.25 13.11 -15.15
N GLY A 12 -5.31 12.54 -16.36
CA GLY A 12 -4.45 12.96 -17.47
C GLY A 12 -4.21 11.85 -18.51
N PRO A 13 -3.73 12.20 -19.72
CA PRO A 13 -3.49 11.23 -20.79
C PRO A 13 -2.48 10.14 -20.36
N PRO A 14 -2.40 9.02 -21.09
CA PRO A 14 -1.30 8.07 -20.94
C PRO A 14 0.05 8.78 -21.05
N HIS A 15 1.06 8.27 -20.34
CA HIS A 15 2.43 8.78 -20.35
C HIS A 15 2.64 10.23 -19.86
N ALA A 16 1.61 10.91 -19.35
CA ALA A 16 1.72 12.25 -18.79
C ALA A 16 2.53 12.34 -17.46
N GLY A 17 3.07 11.24 -16.96
CA GLY A 17 3.80 11.22 -15.68
C GLY A 17 2.93 11.09 -14.42
N LYS A 18 1.64 10.72 -14.55
CA LYS A 18 0.70 10.58 -13.40
C LYS A 18 1.27 9.77 -12.25
N SER A 19 1.70 8.54 -12.50
CA SER A 19 2.18 7.65 -11.43
C SER A 19 3.48 8.15 -10.78
N VAL A 20 4.34 8.84 -11.53
CA VAL A 20 5.56 9.53 -11.02
C VAL A 20 5.16 10.69 -10.11
N LEU A 21 4.20 11.51 -10.53
CA LEU A 21 3.68 12.62 -9.71
C LEU A 21 2.99 12.09 -8.45
N THR A 22 2.12 11.10 -8.57
CA THR A 22 1.45 10.41 -7.45
C THR A 22 2.47 9.92 -6.42
N TYR A 23 3.52 9.24 -6.89
CA TYR A 23 4.60 8.75 -6.04
C TYR A 23 5.35 9.90 -5.36
N SER A 24 5.74 10.92 -6.12
CA SER A 24 6.47 12.09 -5.62
C SER A 24 5.68 12.85 -4.55
N ILE A 25 4.40 13.12 -4.80
CA ILE A 25 3.50 13.75 -3.82
C ILE A 25 3.40 12.88 -2.56
N SER A 26 3.17 11.57 -2.71
CA SER A 26 3.06 10.67 -1.55
C SER A 26 4.34 10.68 -0.72
N GLN A 27 5.52 10.66 -1.35
CA GLN A 27 6.81 10.76 -0.64
C GLN A 27 6.98 12.10 0.08
N ALA A 28 6.60 13.22 -0.56
CA ALA A 28 6.67 14.55 0.06
C ALA A 28 5.72 14.68 1.26
N LEU A 29 4.49 14.18 1.14
CA LEU A 29 3.51 14.16 2.24
C LEU A 29 3.97 13.26 3.40
N ARG A 30 4.57 12.10 3.12
CA ARG A 30 5.17 11.21 4.14
C ARG A 30 6.28 11.91 4.92
N LYS A 31 7.15 12.66 4.22
CA LYS A 31 8.22 13.44 4.88
C LYS A 31 7.63 14.46 5.86
N ARG A 32 6.49 15.06 5.52
CA ARG A 32 5.72 16.01 6.35
C ARG A 32 4.80 15.35 7.38
N ASN A 33 4.81 14.02 7.52
CA ASN A 33 3.92 13.25 8.41
C ASN A 33 2.42 13.50 8.17
N VAL A 34 2.02 13.78 6.92
CA VAL A 34 0.61 13.93 6.56
C VAL A 34 0.01 12.54 6.32
N ASP A 35 -1.02 12.19 7.09
CA ASP A 35 -1.74 10.93 6.93
C ASP A 35 -2.53 10.90 5.62
N HIS A 36 -2.27 9.88 4.80
CA HIS A 36 -2.95 9.66 3.54
C HIS A 36 -2.76 8.22 3.06
N TYR A 37 -3.49 7.84 2.02
CA TYR A 37 -3.25 6.58 1.29
C TYR A 37 -3.40 6.79 -0.22
N VAL A 38 -2.67 6.00 -1.00
CA VAL A 38 -2.74 6.03 -2.47
C VAL A 38 -3.55 4.82 -2.94
N ILE A 39 -4.68 5.07 -3.60
CA ILE A 39 -5.44 4.04 -4.30
C ILE A 39 -5.03 4.06 -5.77
N ARG A 40 -4.46 2.93 -6.24
CA ARG A 40 -4.27 2.66 -7.67
C ARG A 40 -5.61 2.18 -8.23
N ALA A 41 -6.37 3.10 -8.81
CA ALA A 41 -7.67 2.86 -9.41
C ALA A 41 -7.54 2.42 -10.88
N CYS A 42 -6.51 1.62 -11.20
CA CYS A 42 -6.30 1.03 -12.50
C CYS A 42 -5.65 -0.36 -12.30
N PRO A 43 -6.11 -1.43 -12.97
CA PRO A 43 -5.53 -2.77 -12.87
C PRO A 43 -4.27 -2.86 -13.73
N ASP A 44 -3.34 -1.90 -13.60
CA ASP A 44 -2.15 -1.83 -14.43
C ASP A 44 -0.96 -2.60 -13.85
N GLY A 45 -1.10 -3.16 -12.65
CA GLY A 45 -0.06 -3.91 -11.96
C GLY A 45 1.04 -3.08 -11.32
N GLU A 46 0.95 -1.74 -11.38
CA GLU A 46 1.98 -0.86 -10.82
C GLU A 46 1.67 -0.48 -9.35
N GLY A 47 2.72 -0.19 -8.59
CA GLY A 47 2.64 0.30 -7.20
C GLY A 47 3.90 1.10 -6.87
N ASP A 48 4.06 1.56 -5.63
CA ASP A 48 5.24 2.37 -5.25
C ASP A 48 6.57 1.65 -5.55
N TRP A 49 6.59 0.32 -5.38
CA TRP A 49 7.72 -0.55 -5.71
C TRP A 49 8.19 -0.40 -7.17
N SER A 50 7.31 -0.07 -8.12
CA SER A 50 7.68 0.09 -9.53
C SER A 50 8.50 1.37 -9.80
N GLN A 51 8.53 2.29 -8.84
CA GLN A 51 9.37 3.50 -8.87
C GLN A 51 10.66 3.33 -8.05
N GLU A 52 10.78 2.24 -7.28
CA GLU A 52 11.85 2.02 -6.30
C GLU A 52 12.87 0.97 -6.76
N ILE A 53 12.60 0.25 -7.85
CA ILE A 53 13.48 -0.80 -8.38
C ILE A 53 13.78 -0.61 -9.87
N ASP A 54 14.82 -1.28 -10.37
CA ASP A 54 15.22 -1.21 -11.77
C ASP A 54 14.10 -1.63 -12.74
N GLN A 55 14.03 -0.98 -13.91
CA GLN A 55 12.96 -1.19 -14.88
C GLN A 55 12.89 -2.63 -15.41
N ARG A 56 14.02 -3.34 -15.50
CA ARG A 56 14.04 -4.74 -15.92
C ARG A 56 13.42 -5.65 -14.85
N ALA A 57 13.61 -5.31 -13.56
CA ALA A 57 12.96 -5.99 -12.46
C ALA A 57 11.45 -5.68 -12.45
N VAL A 58 11.06 -4.42 -12.69
CA VAL A 58 9.64 -4.02 -12.82
C VAL A 58 8.93 -4.83 -13.90
N SER A 59 9.50 -4.94 -15.10
CA SER A 59 8.86 -5.70 -16.18
C SER A 59 8.65 -7.18 -15.87
N ARG A 60 9.50 -7.77 -15.01
CA ARG A 60 9.40 -9.18 -14.63
C ARG A 60 8.38 -9.42 -13.51
N LEU A 61 8.23 -8.45 -12.61
CA LEU A 61 7.35 -8.55 -11.43
C LEU A 61 5.94 -7.99 -11.68
N ARG A 62 5.77 -7.17 -12.73
CA ARG A 62 4.51 -6.52 -13.06
C ARG A 62 3.55 -7.50 -13.72
N PHE A 63 2.44 -7.75 -13.04
CA PHE A 63 1.27 -8.44 -13.59
C PHE A 63 0.15 -7.41 -13.77
N LYS A 64 -0.23 -7.16 -15.03
CA LYS A 64 -1.34 -6.29 -15.38
C LYS A 64 -2.62 -7.13 -15.42
N GLY A 65 -3.63 -6.75 -14.68
CA GLY A 65 -4.94 -7.37 -14.76
C GLY A 65 -5.89 -6.63 -15.68
N ASP A 66 -7.13 -7.08 -15.64
CA ASP A 66 -8.20 -6.60 -16.49
C ASP A 66 -9.16 -5.69 -15.72
N TRP A 67 -9.75 -4.74 -16.46
CA TRP A 67 -10.89 -4.00 -15.96
C TRP A 67 -12.10 -4.93 -15.87
N THR A 68 -12.58 -5.17 -14.65
CA THR A 68 -13.80 -5.94 -14.40
C THR A 68 -14.82 -5.11 -13.63
N PRO A 69 -16.13 -5.40 -13.74
CA PRO A 69 -17.15 -4.77 -12.90
C PRO A 69 -16.84 -4.90 -11.40
N ASP A 70 -16.32 -6.05 -10.97
CA ASP A 70 -15.96 -6.28 -9.56
C ASP A 70 -14.77 -5.42 -9.11
N PHE A 71 -13.76 -5.24 -9.98
CA PHE A 71 -12.66 -4.31 -9.72
C PHE A 71 -13.20 -2.89 -9.49
N VAL A 72 -14.04 -2.39 -10.39
CA VAL A 72 -14.62 -1.03 -10.29
C VAL A 72 -15.49 -0.91 -9.03
N LYS A 73 -16.37 -1.87 -8.78
CA LYS A 73 -17.23 -1.91 -7.59
C LYS A 73 -16.41 -1.85 -6.31
N ARG A 74 -15.31 -2.61 -6.24
CA ARG A 74 -14.38 -2.61 -5.12
C ARG A 74 -13.70 -1.26 -4.92
N ILE A 75 -13.16 -0.65 -5.99
CA ILE A 75 -12.55 0.68 -5.89
C ILE A 75 -13.58 1.71 -5.39
N CYS A 76 -14.80 1.70 -5.91
CA CYS A 76 -15.88 2.57 -5.44
C CYS A 76 -16.16 2.36 -3.94
N ARG A 77 -16.26 1.10 -3.48
CA ARG A 77 -16.43 0.76 -2.06
C ARG A 77 -15.30 1.32 -1.19
N ASP A 78 -14.05 1.08 -1.60
CA ASP A 78 -12.86 1.50 -0.85
C ASP A 78 -12.77 3.04 -0.78
N LEU A 79 -13.18 3.76 -1.83
CA LEU A 79 -13.26 5.23 -1.85
C LEU A 79 -14.37 5.76 -0.96
N GLU A 80 -15.56 5.15 -1.00
CA GLU A 80 -16.70 5.53 -0.17
C GLU A 80 -16.39 5.37 1.33
N ARG A 81 -15.75 4.26 1.69
CA ARG A 81 -15.43 3.87 3.07
C ARG A 81 -14.05 4.31 3.55
N ARG A 82 -13.37 5.19 2.80
CA ARG A 82 -12.00 5.62 3.09
C ARG A 82 -11.81 6.03 4.55
N HIS A 83 -10.73 5.55 5.15
CA HIS A 83 -10.35 5.87 6.53
C HIS A 83 -9.31 7.00 6.61
N LEU A 84 -8.70 7.36 5.48
CA LEU A 84 -7.69 8.41 5.37
C LEU A 84 -8.01 9.30 4.17
N PRO A 85 -7.45 10.53 4.10
CA PRO A 85 -7.41 11.27 2.86
C PRO A 85 -6.74 10.47 1.75
N LEU A 86 -7.29 10.50 0.54
CA LEU A 86 -6.86 9.65 -0.56
C LEU A 86 -6.27 10.43 -1.72
N ILE A 87 -5.23 9.85 -2.31
CA ILE A 87 -4.80 10.16 -3.67
C ILE A 87 -5.24 9.00 -4.55
N VAL A 88 -5.98 9.29 -5.61
CA VAL A 88 -6.60 8.30 -6.51
C VAL A 88 -5.92 8.40 -7.87
N ASP A 89 -5.05 7.43 -8.16
CA ASP A 89 -4.33 7.36 -9.44
C ASP A 89 -5.12 6.50 -10.41
N ILE A 90 -5.59 7.12 -11.50
CA ILE A 90 -6.42 6.45 -12.49
C ILE A 90 -5.71 6.31 -13.84
N GLY A 91 -6.08 5.26 -14.58
CA GLY A 91 -5.61 5.04 -15.94
C GLY A 91 -5.87 6.23 -16.86
N GLY A 92 -5.01 6.41 -17.87
CA GLY A 92 -5.06 7.58 -18.75
C GLY A 92 -6.15 7.57 -19.82
N ARG A 93 -6.89 6.47 -19.97
CA ARG A 93 -7.99 6.29 -20.94
C ARG A 93 -9.15 5.53 -20.28
N PRO A 94 -9.83 6.13 -19.29
CA PRO A 94 -10.95 5.47 -18.65
C PRO A 94 -12.13 5.39 -19.63
N GLU A 95 -12.76 4.22 -19.70
CA GLU A 95 -14.03 4.03 -20.41
C GLU A 95 -15.19 4.61 -19.58
N GLN A 96 -16.32 4.92 -20.24
CA GLN A 96 -17.46 5.59 -19.59
C GLN A 96 -17.98 4.84 -18.35
N TRP A 97 -18.01 3.51 -18.37
CA TRP A 97 -18.48 2.74 -17.22
C TRP A 97 -17.49 2.76 -16.04
N GLN A 98 -16.21 3.09 -16.28
CA GLN A 98 -15.17 3.20 -15.27
C GLN A 98 -15.17 4.57 -14.59
N THR A 99 -15.69 5.62 -15.25
CA THR A 99 -15.73 6.98 -14.70
C THR A 99 -16.67 7.12 -13.51
N VAL A 100 -17.49 6.11 -13.22
CA VAL A 100 -18.27 6.02 -11.97
C VAL A 100 -17.40 6.15 -10.72
N ILE A 101 -16.12 5.76 -10.79
CA ILE A 101 -15.12 5.96 -9.73
C ILE A 101 -15.01 7.44 -9.32
N PHE A 102 -15.19 8.36 -10.27
CA PHE A 102 -14.94 9.80 -10.07
C PHE A 102 -15.97 10.38 -9.09
N ARG A 103 -17.18 9.79 -9.04
CA ARG A 103 -18.25 10.17 -8.11
C ARG A 103 -17.82 10.08 -6.63
N TYR A 104 -16.83 9.25 -6.32
CA TYR A 104 -16.33 9.06 -4.97
C TYR A 104 -15.08 9.91 -4.66
N CYS A 105 -14.61 10.70 -5.63
CA CYS A 105 -13.56 11.69 -5.42
C CYS A 105 -14.20 13.04 -5.04
N THR A 106 -13.42 13.91 -4.39
CA THR A 106 -13.88 15.26 -4.00
C THR A 106 -13.12 16.35 -4.74
N HIS A 107 -11.87 16.10 -5.11
CA HIS A 107 -10.99 17.06 -5.76
C HIS A 107 -10.31 16.46 -6.99
N SER A 108 -9.72 17.30 -7.82
CA SER A 108 -8.96 16.87 -8.99
C SER A 108 -7.62 17.60 -9.14
N LEU A 109 -6.67 16.87 -9.69
CA LEU A 109 -5.37 17.34 -10.16
C LEU A 109 -5.20 16.79 -11.57
N LEU A 110 -5.16 17.66 -12.57
CA LEU A 110 -5.01 17.26 -13.97
C LEU A 110 -3.58 17.48 -14.45
N LEU A 111 -2.98 16.45 -15.03
CA LEU A 111 -1.81 16.54 -15.90
C LEU A 111 -2.28 16.50 -17.35
N LEU A 112 -1.95 17.54 -18.11
CA LEU A 112 -2.34 17.71 -19.50
C LEU A 112 -1.12 17.74 -20.40
N HIS A 113 -1.32 17.51 -21.70
CA HIS A 113 -0.29 17.71 -22.71
C HIS A 113 -0.64 18.96 -23.53
N PRO A 114 0.32 19.87 -23.78
CA PRO A 114 0.04 21.13 -24.49
C PRO A 114 -0.56 20.89 -25.89
N ASP A 115 -0.07 19.86 -26.58
CA ASP A 115 -0.51 19.55 -27.96
C ASP A 115 -1.71 18.58 -28.04
N ASN A 116 -2.42 18.32 -26.94
CA ASN A 116 -3.55 17.38 -26.93
C ASN A 116 -4.80 17.96 -26.27
N GLU A 117 -5.37 18.96 -26.93
CA GLU A 117 -6.54 19.69 -26.45
C GLU A 117 -7.81 18.82 -26.39
N GLU A 118 -7.93 17.82 -27.25
CA GLU A 118 -9.05 16.86 -27.19
C GLU A 118 -9.05 16.09 -25.88
N THR A 119 -7.90 15.52 -25.49
CA THR A 119 -7.78 14.78 -24.23
C THR A 119 -7.90 15.73 -23.03
N ALA A 120 -7.38 16.95 -23.13
CA ALA A 120 -7.58 17.96 -22.10
C ALA A 120 -9.07 18.25 -21.88
N ASN A 121 -9.83 18.44 -22.96
CA ASN A 121 -11.26 18.68 -22.89
C ASN A 121 -12.06 17.46 -22.41
N PHE A 122 -11.62 16.25 -22.71
CA PHE A 122 -12.18 15.03 -22.13
C PHE A 122 -12.09 15.09 -20.59
N TRP A 123 -10.89 15.33 -20.05
CA TRP A 123 -10.69 15.37 -18.59
C TRP A 123 -11.45 16.52 -17.95
N ARG A 124 -11.34 17.75 -18.48
CA ARG A 124 -12.07 18.93 -17.95
C ARG A 124 -13.58 18.70 -17.91
N ARG A 125 -14.16 18.11 -18.96
CA ARG A 125 -15.60 17.77 -19.00
C ARG A 125 -15.99 16.79 -17.92
N HIS A 126 -15.19 15.74 -17.68
CA HIS A 126 -15.49 14.77 -16.62
C HIS A 126 -15.35 15.39 -15.22
N ILE A 127 -14.31 16.19 -14.98
CA ILE A 127 -14.15 16.91 -13.71
C ILE A 127 -15.38 17.77 -13.42
N ALA A 128 -15.85 18.55 -14.41
CA ALA A 128 -17.05 19.36 -14.27
C ALA A 128 -18.32 18.52 -14.08
N ALA A 129 -18.51 17.46 -14.86
CA ALA A 129 -19.70 16.60 -14.80
C ALA A 129 -19.86 15.89 -13.46
N TYR A 130 -18.75 15.49 -12.82
CA TYR A 130 -18.75 14.87 -11.49
C TYR A 130 -18.60 15.90 -10.34
N GLY A 131 -18.51 17.19 -10.64
CA GLY A 131 -18.41 18.25 -9.63
C GLY A 131 -17.13 18.22 -8.80
N LEU A 132 -16.02 17.72 -9.33
CA LEU A 132 -14.76 17.63 -8.60
C LEU A 132 -14.11 19.00 -8.50
N LEU A 133 -13.69 19.39 -7.29
CA LEU A 133 -13.04 20.68 -7.04
C LEU A 133 -11.60 20.68 -7.59
N PRO A 134 -11.27 21.53 -8.58
CA PRO A 134 -9.93 21.55 -9.17
C PRO A 134 -8.90 22.17 -8.22
N LEU A 135 -7.86 21.41 -7.88
CA LEU A 135 -6.71 21.91 -7.11
C LEU A 135 -5.62 22.46 -8.03
N ALA A 136 -5.36 21.73 -9.12
CA ALA A 136 -4.37 22.11 -10.12
C ALA A 136 -4.70 21.57 -11.52
N GLN A 137 -4.31 22.33 -12.53
CA GLN A 137 -4.26 21.92 -13.93
C GLN A 137 -2.89 22.27 -14.50
N LEU A 138 -2.06 21.25 -14.69
CA LEU A 138 -0.66 21.40 -15.07
C LEU A 138 -0.42 20.82 -16.46
N TYR A 139 0.42 21.48 -17.25
CA TYR A 139 1.00 20.87 -18.44
C TYR A 139 2.23 20.05 -18.04
N SER A 140 2.27 18.79 -18.49
CA SER A 140 3.40 17.89 -18.29
C SER A 140 4.22 17.84 -19.56
N VAL A 141 5.48 18.28 -19.47
CA VAL A 141 6.44 18.24 -20.58
C VAL A 141 7.72 17.57 -20.12
N LEU A 142 8.47 16.97 -21.06
CA LEU A 142 9.71 16.26 -20.70
C LEU A 142 10.84 17.25 -20.41
N ASP A 143 11.05 18.19 -21.33
CA ASP A 143 12.16 19.14 -21.28
C ASP A 143 11.66 20.57 -21.08
N GLY A 144 12.50 21.42 -20.46
CA GLY A 144 12.23 22.84 -20.26
C GLY A 144 12.38 23.28 -18.82
N ILE A 145 11.64 24.32 -18.43
CA ILE A 145 11.68 24.92 -17.09
C ILE A 145 10.26 24.85 -16.51
N SER A 146 10.15 24.37 -15.27
CA SER A 146 8.87 24.40 -14.56
C SER A 146 8.43 25.85 -14.32
N THR A 147 7.19 26.17 -14.63
CA THR A 147 6.64 27.53 -14.52
C THR A 147 5.33 27.52 -13.75
N ILE A 148 5.09 28.58 -12.97
CA ILE A 148 3.81 28.83 -12.31
C ILE A 148 3.13 29.95 -13.09
N THR A 149 1.93 29.69 -13.60
CA THR A 149 1.12 30.68 -14.33
C THR A 149 0.05 31.29 -13.44
N SER A 150 -0.53 30.49 -12.53
CA SER A 150 -1.41 30.98 -11.49
C SER A 150 -1.30 30.11 -10.24
N GLU A 151 -1.43 30.74 -9.08
CA GLU A 151 -1.57 30.05 -7.80
C GLU A 151 -3.04 29.96 -7.39
N THR A 152 -3.88 30.92 -7.73
CA THR A 152 -5.28 31.00 -7.27
C THR A 152 -6.27 31.24 -8.42
N PRO A 153 -7.51 30.72 -8.32
CA PRO A 153 -8.00 29.76 -7.33
C PRO A 153 -7.45 28.34 -7.57
N ILE A 154 -6.97 28.04 -8.78
CA ILE A 154 -6.43 26.74 -9.20
C ILE A 154 -4.94 26.95 -9.53
N ILE A 155 -4.07 26.03 -9.12
CA ILE A 155 -2.67 26.07 -9.54
C ILE A 155 -2.61 25.73 -11.03
N THR A 156 -2.04 26.61 -11.83
CA THR A 156 -1.76 26.35 -13.25
C THR A 156 -0.30 26.62 -13.55
N GLY A 157 0.25 25.87 -14.49
CA GLY A 157 1.65 25.96 -14.83
C GLY A 157 2.13 24.79 -15.66
N THR A 158 3.44 24.74 -15.87
CA THR A 158 4.12 23.64 -16.55
C THR A 158 5.02 22.94 -15.56
N LEU A 159 4.88 21.62 -15.44
CA LEU A 159 5.75 20.76 -14.65
C LEU A 159 6.61 19.93 -15.59
N VAL A 160 7.93 20.02 -15.44
CA VAL A 160 8.88 19.30 -16.29
C VAL A 160 9.44 18.04 -15.61
N ALA A 161 10.07 17.17 -16.39
CA ALA A 161 10.92 16.08 -15.92
C ALA A 161 10.22 15.02 -15.02
N LEU A 162 8.97 14.66 -15.32
CA LEU A 162 8.29 13.53 -14.66
C LEU A 162 8.78 12.17 -15.20
N HIS A 163 10.05 11.86 -14.95
CA HIS A 163 10.67 10.59 -15.34
C HIS A 163 10.57 9.54 -14.23
N ARG A 164 10.49 8.26 -14.61
CA ARG A 164 10.55 7.15 -13.65
C ARG A 164 11.88 7.19 -12.89
N ASN A 165 11.87 6.72 -11.65
CA ASN A 165 13.03 6.72 -10.73
C ASN A 165 13.56 8.11 -10.35
N THR A 166 12.80 9.17 -10.64
CA THR A 166 13.09 10.53 -10.18
C THR A 166 11.93 11.05 -9.33
N LEU A 167 12.25 11.90 -8.37
CA LEU A 167 11.24 12.62 -7.59
C LEU A 167 11.02 13.99 -8.23
N ALA A 168 9.75 14.34 -8.45
CA ALA A 168 9.38 15.69 -8.83
C ALA A 168 9.84 16.69 -7.75
N GLN A 169 10.31 17.85 -8.19
CA GLN A 169 10.90 18.87 -7.32
C GLN A 169 10.73 20.27 -7.93
N GLY A 170 10.98 21.28 -7.11
CA GLY A 170 10.97 22.69 -7.51
C GLY A 170 9.69 23.43 -7.12
N PRO A 171 9.64 24.76 -7.35
CA PRO A 171 8.64 25.63 -6.73
C PRO A 171 7.19 25.25 -7.01
N LEU A 172 6.86 24.87 -8.26
CA LEU A 172 5.51 24.43 -8.62
C LEU A 172 5.11 23.14 -7.89
N PHE A 173 6.05 22.20 -7.74
CA PHE A 173 5.82 20.96 -7.02
C PHE A 173 5.65 21.22 -5.52
N ASP A 174 6.49 22.07 -4.94
CA ASP A 174 6.39 22.43 -3.52
C ASP A 174 5.05 23.10 -3.19
N LEU A 175 4.59 24.02 -4.05
CA LEU A 175 3.28 24.67 -3.97
C LEU A 175 2.13 23.65 -4.05
N LEU A 176 2.25 22.67 -4.95
CA LEU A 176 1.27 21.59 -5.08
C LEU A 176 1.21 20.73 -3.81
N VAL A 177 2.36 20.34 -3.26
CA VAL A 177 2.45 19.57 -2.01
C VAL A 177 1.87 20.36 -0.85
N GLU A 178 2.13 21.66 -0.76
CA GLU A 178 1.56 22.53 0.28
C GLU A 178 0.04 22.60 0.19
N ARG A 179 -0.53 22.79 -1.01
CA ARG A 179 -1.98 22.78 -1.22
C ARG A 179 -2.62 21.47 -0.79
N ILE A 180 -2.02 20.35 -1.18
CA ILE A 180 -2.55 19.02 -0.84
C ILE A 180 -2.42 18.76 0.67
N ALA A 181 -1.28 19.13 1.27
CA ALA A 181 -1.07 19.00 2.70
C ALA A 181 -2.12 19.80 3.48
N SER A 182 -2.33 21.07 3.13
CA SER A 182 -3.34 21.92 3.77
C SER A 182 -4.76 21.34 3.65
N LEU A 183 -5.10 20.74 2.51
CA LEU A 183 -6.39 20.08 2.33
C LEU A 183 -6.50 18.83 3.22
N PHE A 184 -5.45 18.01 3.29
CA PHE A 184 -5.44 16.77 4.07
C PHE A 184 -5.39 17.01 5.58
N THR A 185 -4.85 18.15 6.02
CA THR A 185 -4.80 18.56 7.44
C THR A 185 -5.98 19.44 7.86
N SER A 186 -7.01 19.58 7.03
CA SER A 186 -8.26 20.26 7.43
C SER A 186 -8.98 19.54 8.58
N TYR A 187 -8.69 18.24 8.74
CA TYR A 187 -8.85 17.49 9.97
C TYR A 187 -7.45 17.30 10.56
N SER A 188 -7.23 17.59 11.85
CA SER A 188 -5.90 17.37 12.40
C SER A 188 -5.58 15.86 12.32
N SER A 189 -4.36 15.50 11.91
CA SER A 189 -3.92 14.10 11.91
C SER A 189 -4.10 13.44 13.28
N GLU A 190 -4.03 14.24 14.35
CA GLU A 190 -4.33 13.80 15.70
C GLU A 190 -5.81 13.41 15.90
N GLU A 191 -6.77 14.20 15.44
CA GLU A 191 -8.20 13.83 15.52
C GLU A 191 -8.52 12.58 14.71
N LEU A 192 -7.95 12.47 13.51
CA LEU A 192 -8.12 11.34 12.61
C LEU A 192 -7.56 10.05 13.24
N ARG A 193 -6.35 10.13 13.80
CA ARG A 193 -5.72 9.02 14.53
C ARG A 193 -6.47 8.69 15.80
N ARG A 194 -6.88 9.69 16.58
CA ARG A 194 -7.65 9.50 17.82
C ARG A 194 -8.95 8.75 17.55
N GLY A 195 -9.68 9.08 16.48
CA GLY A 195 -10.86 8.31 16.07
C GLY A 195 -10.56 6.83 15.83
N HIS A 196 -9.44 6.52 15.16
CA HIS A 196 -9.01 5.13 14.97
C HIS A 196 -8.56 4.46 16.27
N PHE A 197 -7.84 5.19 17.13
CA PHE A 197 -7.27 4.68 18.38
C PHE A 197 -8.37 4.38 19.40
N ASP A 198 -9.33 5.28 19.55
CA ASP A 198 -10.48 5.11 20.45
C ASP A 198 -11.35 3.92 20.02
N SER A 199 -11.36 3.63 18.70
CA SER A 199 -12.06 2.47 18.13
C SER A 199 -11.22 1.19 18.07
N ALA A 200 -9.96 1.22 18.54
CA ALA A 200 -9.06 0.09 18.43
C ALA A 200 -9.55 -1.08 19.30
N PRO A 201 -9.81 -2.26 18.72
CA PRO A 201 -10.43 -3.38 19.45
C PRO A 201 -9.43 -4.21 20.29
N GLY A 202 -8.26 -3.65 20.60
CA GLY A 202 -7.18 -4.31 21.34
C GLY A 202 -6.12 -3.32 21.81
N GLU A 203 -5.03 -3.82 22.39
CA GLU A 203 -3.89 -3.00 22.81
C GLU A 203 -3.26 -2.33 21.59
N LEU A 204 -3.30 -1.01 21.56
CA LEU A 204 -2.80 -0.22 20.44
C LEU A 204 -1.28 -0.34 20.32
N VAL A 205 -0.82 -0.75 19.14
CA VAL A 205 0.59 -0.71 18.74
C VAL A 205 0.72 0.24 17.56
N ASP A 206 1.03 1.50 17.83
CA ASP A 206 1.28 2.52 16.81
C ASP A 206 2.72 2.40 16.27
N VAL A 207 2.87 1.70 15.15
CA VAL A 207 4.18 1.50 14.53
C VAL A 207 4.74 2.78 13.92
N ASP A 208 3.90 3.75 13.55
CA ASP A 208 4.35 5.04 13.00
C ASP A 208 4.98 5.90 14.11
N MET A 209 4.33 5.98 15.27
CA MET A 209 4.90 6.68 16.43
C MET A 209 6.19 6.00 16.93
N LEU A 210 6.21 4.66 16.96
CA LEU A 210 7.41 3.92 17.35
C LEU A 210 8.59 4.20 16.42
N ILE A 211 8.37 4.15 15.09
CA ILE A 211 9.47 4.39 14.14
C ILE A 211 9.93 5.85 14.13
N GLN A 212 9.01 6.80 14.31
CA GLN A 212 9.37 8.21 14.48
C GLN A 212 10.27 8.40 15.71
N LYS A 213 10.01 7.69 16.80
CA LYS A 213 10.84 7.77 18.01
C LYS A 213 12.19 7.07 17.86
N TRP A 214 12.25 5.92 17.17
CA TRP A 214 13.44 5.06 17.15
C TRP A 214 14.37 5.37 15.99
N ALA A 215 13.83 5.85 14.88
CA ALA A 215 14.57 6.18 13.68
C ALA A 215 14.01 7.44 13.02
N PRO A 216 14.04 8.61 13.70
CA PRO A 216 13.41 9.85 13.23
C PRO A 216 13.92 10.32 11.86
N GLN A 217 15.18 9.99 11.54
CA GLN A 217 15.83 10.37 10.28
C GLN A 217 15.45 9.46 9.12
N SER A 218 15.53 8.14 9.30
CA SER A 218 15.21 7.21 8.20
C SER A 218 13.71 6.97 8.07
N LYS A 219 12.97 6.97 9.18
CA LYS A 219 11.56 6.52 9.26
C LYS A 219 11.35 5.13 8.65
N LEU A 220 12.40 4.29 8.69
CA LEU A 220 12.41 2.95 8.10
C LEU A 220 12.70 1.90 9.17
N TRP A 221 11.81 0.92 9.25
CA TRP A 221 11.99 -0.27 10.07
C TRP A 221 13.18 -1.11 9.58
N ARG A 222 14.04 -1.52 10.50
CA ARG A 222 15.16 -2.44 10.24
C ARG A 222 14.92 -3.77 10.95
N PRO A 223 15.30 -4.92 10.38
CA PRO A 223 15.08 -6.24 11.00
C PRO A 223 15.58 -6.35 12.44
N GLY A 224 16.76 -5.78 12.76
CA GLY A 224 17.30 -5.75 14.12
C GLY A 224 16.44 -5.00 15.16
N MET A 225 15.42 -4.26 14.74
CA MET A 225 14.47 -3.58 15.63
C MET A 225 13.38 -4.53 16.19
N LEU A 226 13.26 -5.77 15.69
CA LEU A 226 12.28 -6.73 16.19
C LEU A 226 12.53 -7.11 17.66
N SER A 227 13.78 -7.36 18.04
CA SER A 227 14.14 -7.71 19.43
C SER A 227 13.72 -6.64 20.46
N PRO A 228 14.06 -5.34 20.31
CA PRO A 228 13.58 -4.31 21.22
C PRO A 228 12.07 -4.07 21.12
N LEU A 229 11.43 -4.34 19.98
CA LEU A 229 9.97 -4.23 19.81
C LEU A 229 9.22 -5.25 20.65
N PHE A 230 9.63 -6.51 20.60
CA PHE A 230 9.02 -7.59 21.38
C PHE A 230 9.12 -7.37 22.89
N LYS A 231 10.12 -6.62 23.37
CA LYS A 231 10.23 -6.26 24.79
C LYS A 231 9.21 -5.22 25.24
N LYS A 232 8.64 -4.44 24.32
CA LYS A 232 7.66 -3.38 24.62
C LYS A 232 6.22 -3.77 24.33
N VAL A 233 6.02 -4.64 23.35
CA VAL A 233 4.68 -5.09 22.95
C VAL A 233 4.27 -6.26 23.84
N PRO A 234 3.07 -6.22 24.47
CA PRO A 234 2.59 -7.34 25.27
C PRO A 234 2.29 -8.58 24.41
N GLN A 235 2.38 -9.76 25.00
CA GLN A 235 2.06 -11.04 24.34
C GLN A 235 0.73 -11.64 24.80
N ASP A 236 0.19 -11.14 25.92
CA ASP A 236 -0.87 -11.74 26.72
C ASP A 236 -2.26 -11.12 26.49
N ARG A 237 -2.40 -10.29 25.45
CA ARG A 237 -3.64 -9.59 25.12
C ARG A 237 -3.78 -9.38 23.61
N PRO A 238 -5.01 -9.23 23.08
CA PRO A 238 -5.24 -8.84 21.69
C PRO A 238 -4.48 -7.55 21.33
N LEU A 239 -3.80 -7.54 20.19
CA LEU A 239 -3.10 -6.36 19.67
C LEU A 239 -3.90 -5.70 18.56
N ALA A 240 -3.89 -4.37 18.52
CA ALA A 240 -4.38 -3.56 17.43
C ALA A 240 -3.24 -2.74 16.83
N VAL A 241 -2.69 -3.20 15.71
CA VAL A 241 -1.54 -2.57 15.06
C VAL A 241 -2.01 -1.48 14.11
N TYR A 242 -1.53 -0.26 14.35
CA TYR A 242 -1.81 0.92 13.54
C TYR A 242 -0.54 1.51 12.94
N GLY A 243 -0.64 2.06 11.74
CA GLY A 243 0.46 2.74 11.05
C GLY A 243 1.08 1.88 9.95
N ARG A 244 2.13 2.38 9.31
CA ARG A 244 2.76 1.78 8.13
C ARG A 244 3.92 0.86 8.52
N GLY A 245 3.80 -0.40 8.12
CA GLY A 245 4.80 -1.43 8.36
C GLY A 245 5.17 -2.22 7.10
N THR A 246 6.23 -3.01 7.21
CA THR A 246 6.59 -4.02 6.21
C THR A 246 5.82 -5.31 6.47
N ASN A 247 5.78 -6.22 5.49
CA ASN A 247 5.19 -7.54 5.65
C ASN A 247 5.75 -8.29 6.87
N TRP A 248 7.08 -8.31 7.03
CA TRP A 248 7.75 -8.99 8.14
C TRP A 248 7.45 -8.35 9.49
N LEU A 249 7.21 -7.03 9.55
CA LEU A 249 6.85 -6.36 10.81
C LEU A 249 5.45 -6.77 11.27
N TYR A 250 4.45 -6.71 10.37
CA TYR A 250 3.09 -7.16 10.70
C TYR A 250 3.08 -8.66 11.05
N ALA A 251 3.82 -9.47 10.31
CA ALA A 251 3.94 -10.90 10.57
C ALA A 251 4.56 -11.19 11.95
N ALA A 252 5.65 -10.49 12.30
CA ALA A 252 6.30 -10.60 13.58
C ALA A 252 5.37 -10.23 14.75
N LEU A 253 4.63 -9.12 14.64
CA LEU A 253 3.66 -8.70 15.66
C LEU A 253 2.49 -9.69 15.78
N ALA A 254 2.00 -10.23 14.67
CA ALA A 254 0.93 -11.21 14.65
C ALA A 254 1.34 -12.55 15.30
N ILE A 255 2.59 -12.98 15.11
CA ILE A 255 3.15 -14.16 15.80
C ILE A 255 3.41 -13.87 17.28
N HIS A 256 3.91 -12.68 17.60
CA HIS A 256 4.27 -12.30 18.97
C HIS A 256 3.05 -12.28 19.90
N SER A 257 1.89 -11.85 19.40
CA SER A 257 0.62 -11.99 20.13
C SER A 257 0.27 -13.47 20.29
N ASN A 258 0.23 -13.96 21.54
CA ASN A 258 -0.24 -15.31 21.85
C ASN A 258 -1.77 -15.38 22.01
N VAL A 259 -2.44 -14.23 21.95
CA VAL A 259 -3.89 -14.11 22.13
C VAL A 259 -4.54 -13.69 20.83
N GLU A 260 -5.67 -14.34 20.52
CA GLU A 260 -6.57 -13.94 19.45
C GLU A 260 -7.71 -13.07 20.00
N PRO A 261 -8.29 -12.19 19.17
CA PRO A 261 -7.88 -11.86 17.80
C PRO A 261 -6.66 -10.91 17.74
N PHE A 262 -5.95 -10.94 16.61
CA PHE A 262 -4.99 -9.91 16.23
C PHE A 262 -5.67 -8.94 15.28
N TYR A 263 -5.45 -7.64 15.41
CA TYR A 263 -6.04 -6.63 14.55
C TYR A 263 -4.96 -5.83 13.82
N GLN A 264 -5.16 -5.64 12.53
CA GLN A 264 -4.32 -4.82 11.66
C GLN A 264 -5.16 -3.75 11.01
N PHE A 265 -4.77 -2.48 11.17
CA PHE A 265 -5.35 -1.40 10.40
C PHE A 265 -4.88 -1.46 8.93
N ASP A 266 -5.83 -1.55 8.00
CA ASP A 266 -5.62 -1.36 6.56
C ASP A 266 -6.36 -0.10 6.13
N SER A 267 -5.70 0.81 5.41
CA SER A 267 -6.29 2.10 5.04
C SER A 267 -7.57 2.01 4.20
N ARG A 268 -7.82 0.86 3.55
CA ARG A 268 -9.03 0.59 2.74
C ARG A 268 -10.14 -0.11 3.54
N LEU A 269 -9.77 -0.90 4.54
CA LEU A 269 -10.69 -1.81 5.25
C LEU A 269 -10.92 -1.41 6.71
N GLY A 270 -10.13 -0.51 7.27
CA GLY A 270 -10.11 -0.19 8.69
C GLY A 270 -9.43 -1.29 9.48
N SER A 271 -9.90 -1.53 10.71
CA SER A 271 -9.37 -2.60 11.56
C SER A 271 -9.83 -3.98 11.04
N THR A 272 -8.87 -4.78 10.60
CA THR A 272 -9.10 -6.13 10.06
C THR A 272 -8.50 -7.19 10.97
N THR A 273 -9.08 -8.38 10.97
CA THR A 273 -8.50 -9.57 11.60
C THR A 273 -7.84 -10.45 10.54
N PRO A 274 -6.89 -11.32 10.91
CA PRO A 274 -6.42 -12.39 10.03
C PRO A 274 -7.59 -13.17 9.43
N LEU A 275 -7.55 -13.45 8.13
CA LEU A 275 -8.55 -14.31 7.50
C LEU A 275 -8.47 -15.75 8.04
N PRO A 276 -9.58 -16.50 8.05
CA PRO A 276 -9.55 -17.93 8.31
C PRO A 276 -8.69 -18.64 7.25
N VAL A 277 -7.62 -19.30 7.71
CA VAL A 277 -6.73 -20.12 6.88
C VAL A 277 -6.60 -21.51 7.49
N GLN A 278 -6.47 -22.55 6.67
CA GLN A 278 -6.36 -23.93 7.14
C GLN A 278 -5.34 -24.74 6.34
N PRO A 279 -4.70 -25.75 6.97
CA PRO A 279 -3.81 -26.65 6.26
C PRO A 279 -4.65 -27.59 5.39
N ASP A 280 -4.56 -27.44 4.07
CA ASP A 280 -5.31 -28.24 3.11
C ASP A 280 -4.54 -28.30 1.77
N LEU A 281 -4.65 -29.43 1.08
CA LEU A 281 -4.09 -29.65 -0.25
C LEU A 281 -5.01 -29.11 -1.36
N SER A 282 -6.24 -28.72 -1.02
CA SER A 282 -7.15 -28.07 -1.95
C SER A 282 -6.61 -26.71 -2.41
N THR A 283 -6.95 -26.33 -3.64
CA THR A 283 -6.60 -25.02 -4.20
C THR A 283 -7.69 -24.02 -3.91
N SER A 284 -7.34 -22.85 -3.37
CA SER A 284 -8.25 -21.70 -3.30
C SER A 284 -8.20 -20.89 -4.60
N PRO A 285 -9.33 -20.57 -5.24
CA PRO A 285 -9.34 -19.84 -6.51
C PRO A 285 -8.80 -18.41 -6.41
N GLU A 286 -8.73 -17.84 -5.21
CA GLU A 286 -8.27 -16.47 -4.98
C GLU A 286 -6.75 -16.34 -4.91
N VAL A 287 -6.03 -17.46 -4.68
CA VAL A 287 -4.57 -17.49 -4.51
C VAL A 287 -3.92 -18.59 -5.34
N GLN A 288 -2.80 -18.25 -5.96
CA GLN A 288 -1.86 -19.20 -6.54
C GLN A 288 -0.74 -19.42 -5.54
N ILE A 289 -0.53 -20.66 -5.15
CA ILE A 289 0.48 -21.06 -4.18
C ILE A 289 1.46 -22.02 -4.86
N VAL A 290 2.75 -21.67 -4.85
CA VAL A 290 3.84 -22.52 -5.33
C VAL A 290 4.72 -22.87 -4.14
N SER A 291 4.83 -24.16 -3.86
CA SER A 291 5.72 -24.71 -2.83
C SER A 291 7.00 -25.21 -3.49
N SER A 292 8.15 -24.78 -2.97
CA SER A 292 9.47 -25.25 -3.41
C SER A 292 10.24 -25.75 -2.19
N GLU A 293 10.60 -27.03 -2.23
CA GLU A 293 11.24 -27.73 -1.12
C GLU A 293 12.76 -27.79 -1.27
N TYR A 294 13.46 -27.49 -0.19
CA TYR A 294 14.91 -27.57 -0.07
C TYR A 294 15.30 -28.36 1.19
N ASN A 295 16.58 -28.72 1.32
CA ASN A 295 17.06 -29.62 2.38
C ASN A 295 16.64 -29.24 3.81
N HIS A 296 16.60 -27.94 4.13
CA HIS A 296 16.29 -27.45 5.50
C HIS A 296 15.19 -26.40 5.55
N LEU A 297 14.55 -26.11 4.42
CA LEU A 297 13.52 -25.09 4.33
C LEU A 297 12.55 -25.35 3.17
N THR A 298 11.37 -24.78 3.28
CA THR A 298 10.39 -24.68 2.21
C THR A 298 10.17 -23.20 1.87
N VAL A 299 10.18 -22.87 0.59
CA VAL A 299 9.74 -21.56 0.09
C VAL A 299 8.29 -21.69 -0.35
N LEU A 300 7.42 -20.87 0.22
CA LEU A 300 6.02 -20.78 -0.17
C LEU A 300 5.77 -19.44 -0.87
N ALA A 301 5.70 -19.48 -2.19
CA ALA A 301 5.42 -18.31 -3.01
C ALA A 301 3.91 -18.18 -3.21
N VAL A 302 3.33 -17.07 -2.74
CA VAL A 302 1.89 -16.83 -2.75
C VAL A 302 1.58 -15.59 -3.57
N HIS A 303 0.72 -15.75 -4.55
CA HIS A 303 0.29 -14.70 -5.46
C HIS A 303 -1.24 -14.65 -5.51
N PRO A 304 -1.85 -13.44 -5.51
CA PRO A 304 -3.24 -13.28 -5.89
C PRO A 304 -3.50 -13.92 -7.26
N ALA A 305 -4.55 -14.72 -7.40
CA ALA A 305 -4.92 -15.34 -8.68
C ALA A 305 -5.46 -14.32 -9.70
N SER A 306 -5.96 -13.18 -9.21
CA SER A 306 -6.23 -11.97 -9.97
C SER A 306 -5.39 -10.82 -9.41
N ASP A 307 -5.46 -9.60 -9.93
CA ASP A 307 -4.68 -8.45 -9.43
C ASP A 307 -4.82 -8.16 -7.93
N HIS A 308 -5.89 -8.67 -7.29
CA HIS A 308 -6.21 -8.44 -5.90
C HIS A 308 -6.98 -9.62 -5.27
N ILE A 309 -7.00 -9.67 -3.94
CA ILE A 309 -7.84 -10.59 -3.15
C ILE A 309 -8.81 -9.73 -2.34
N ASP A 310 -10.12 -9.83 -2.59
CA ASP A 310 -11.13 -9.05 -1.86
C ASP A 310 -11.40 -9.67 -0.49
N TYR A 311 -10.91 -9.02 0.56
CA TYR A 311 -11.05 -9.45 1.95
C TYR A 311 -12.50 -9.78 2.35
N GLU A 312 -13.49 -9.01 1.88
CA GLU A 312 -14.90 -9.22 2.26
C GLU A 312 -15.56 -10.41 1.53
N GLN A 313 -14.96 -10.90 0.44
CA GLN A 313 -15.51 -12.00 -0.35
C GLN A 313 -14.90 -13.35 0.01
N VAL A 314 -13.69 -13.34 0.58
CA VAL A 314 -12.99 -14.55 0.98
C VAL A 314 -13.53 -15.07 2.31
N LYS A 315 -14.08 -16.28 2.28
CA LYS A 315 -14.56 -16.97 3.50
C LYS A 315 -13.43 -17.73 4.20
N TYR A 316 -12.61 -18.43 3.43
CA TYR A 316 -11.48 -19.20 3.92
C TYR A 316 -10.45 -19.36 2.80
N LEU A 317 -9.18 -19.60 3.16
CA LEU A 317 -8.13 -19.98 2.22
C LEU A 317 -7.41 -21.24 2.67
N ALA A 318 -7.18 -22.15 1.72
CA ALA A 318 -6.39 -23.36 1.89
C ALA A 318 -4.91 -23.07 1.67
N PHE A 319 -4.08 -23.57 2.56
CA PHE A 319 -2.63 -23.47 2.48
C PHE A 319 -2.02 -24.87 2.63
N PRO A 320 -1.01 -25.26 1.83
CA PRO A 320 -0.49 -26.61 1.86
C PRO A 320 0.16 -26.92 3.22
N PRO A 321 0.02 -28.15 3.74
CA PRO A 321 0.78 -28.57 4.91
C PRO A 321 2.28 -28.52 4.58
N ILE A 322 3.09 -28.10 5.56
CA ILE A 322 4.55 -28.03 5.43
C ILE A 322 5.17 -28.91 6.50
N SER A 323 6.22 -29.63 6.15
CA SER A 323 6.94 -30.50 7.07
C SER A 323 7.55 -29.70 8.24
N THR A 324 7.42 -30.23 9.46
CA THR A 324 7.80 -29.54 10.70
C THR A 324 9.29 -29.67 11.04
N ASP A 325 10.06 -30.40 10.24
CA ASP A 325 11.52 -30.50 10.29
C ASP A 325 12.23 -29.39 9.50
N ARG A 326 11.49 -28.62 8.70
CA ARG A 326 12.00 -27.57 7.82
C ARG A 326 11.45 -26.20 8.21
N GLY A 327 12.26 -25.16 8.05
CA GLY A 327 11.75 -23.80 8.19
C GLY A 327 10.96 -23.32 6.98
N LEU A 328 10.33 -22.16 7.11
CA LEU A 328 9.50 -21.58 6.06
C LEU A 328 9.99 -20.19 5.66
N ILE A 329 10.11 -19.97 4.35
CA ILE A 329 10.15 -18.63 3.76
C ILE A 329 8.82 -18.35 3.07
N LEU A 330 8.07 -17.38 3.57
CA LEU A 330 6.88 -16.86 2.91
C LEU A 330 7.28 -15.75 1.92
N SER A 331 6.92 -15.90 0.66
CA SER A 331 7.26 -14.98 -0.43
C SER A 331 6.06 -14.67 -1.32
N GLY A 332 6.15 -13.62 -2.13
CA GLY A 332 5.14 -13.23 -3.12
C GLY A 332 4.35 -11.96 -2.78
N LYS A 333 3.34 -11.66 -3.60
CA LYS A 333 2.55 -10.41 -3.51
C LYS A 333 1.36 -10.58 -2.58
N ILE A 334 1.63 -10.77 -1.29
CA ILE A 334 0.62 -11.13 -0.30
C ILE A 334 0.08 -9.87 0.40
N PRO A 335 -1.26 -9.67 0.49
CA PRO A 335 -1.82 -8.63 1.36
C PRO A 335 -1.38 -8.84 2.81
N PHE A 336 -1.07 -7.76 3.54
CA PHE A 336 -0.54 -7.88 4.90
C PHE A 336 -1.48 -8.62 5.85
N TRP A 337 -2.79 -8.41 5.75
CA TRP A 337 -3.78 -9.15 6.55
C TRP A 337 -3.79 -10.67 6.26
N LEU A 338 -3.33 -11.11 5.09
CA LEU A 338 -3.17 -12.53 4.77
C LEU A 338 -1.84 -13.05 5.30
N VAL A 339 -0.78 -12.25 5.21
CA VAL A 339 0.52 -12.58 5.81
C VAL A 339 0.33 -12.90 7.29
N THR A 340 -0.39 -12.07 8.04
CA THR A 340 -0.63 -12.28 9.49
C THR A 340 -1.40 -13.57 9.78
N ALA A 341 -2.31 -14.00 8.90
CA ALA A 341 -3.01 -15.27 9.00
C ALA A 341 -2.08 -16.47 8.75
N VAL A 342 -1.36 -16.44 7.63
CA VAL A 342 -0.51 -17.55 7.17
C VAL A 342 0.63 -17.84 8.13
N VAL A 343 1.28 -16.81 8.66
CA VAL A 343 2.39 -17.01 9.61
C VAL A 343 1.90 -17.60 10.93
N ARG A 344 0.68 -17.28 11.36
CA ARG A 344 0.06 -17.87 12.56
C ARG A 344 -0.34 -19.32 12.34
N LEU A 345 -0.89 -19.65 11.16
CA LEU A 345 -1.16 -21.03 10.75
C LEU A 345 0.09 -21.90 10.88
N TYR A 346 1.20 -21.49 10.25
CA TYR A 346 2.42 -22.29 10.26
C TYR A 346 3.18 -22.25 11.59
N ARG A 347 3.00 -21.19 12.39
CA ARG A 347 3.47 -21.18 13.77
C ARG A 347 2.76 -22.28 14.59
N SER A 348 1.44 -22.35 14.48
CA SER A 348 0.61 -23.35 15.16
C SER A 348 0.85 -24.78 14.66
N ALA A 349 1.21 -24.95 13.39
CA ALA A 349 1.65 -26.23 12.84
C ALA A 349 2.99 -26.72 13.42
N GLY A 350 3.70 -25.89 14.18
CA GLY A 350 4.91 -26.28 14.85
C GLY A 350 6.13 -26.27 13.93
N LEU A 351 6.27 -25.25 13.09
CA LEU A 351 7.50 -25.05 12.31
C LEU A 351 8.67 -24.55 13.18
N PRO A 352 9.93 -24.90 12.85
CA PRO A 352 11.11 -24.56 13.63
C PRO A 352 11.43 -23.06 13.57
N TRP A 353 11.24 -22.43 12.41
CA TRP A 353 11.38 -20.99 12.20
C TRP A 353 10.56 -20.56 10.98
N ILE A 354 10.20 -19.28 10.94
CA ILE A 354 9.44 -18.66 9.83
C ILE A 354 10.11 -17.35 9.47
N ALA A 355 10.25 -17.09 8.17
CA ALA A 355 10.78 -15.87 7.60
C ALA A 355 9.83 -15.29 6.54
N CYS A 356 9.86 -13.97 6.36
CA CYS A 356 9.15 -13.28 5.28
C CYS A 356 10.14 -12.65 4.32
N TYR A 357 10.05 -13.00 3.03
CA TYR A 357 10.87 -12.39 1.98
C TYR A 357 10.52 -10.91 1.80
N HIS A 358 11.54 -10.07 1.70
CA HIS A 358 11.38 -8.64 1.43
C HIS A 358 12.40 -8.19 0.37
N PRO A 359 11.95 -7.89 -0.86
CA PRO A 359 12.85 -7.60 -1.99
C PRO A 359 13.89 -6.53 -1.73
N GLN A 360 13.54 -5.46 -1.00
CA GLN A 360 14.44 -4.35 -0.68
C GLN A 360 15.60 -4.74 0.24
N LEU A 361 15.52 -5.89 0.91
CA LEU A 361 16.60 -6.46 1.73
C LEU A 361 17.33 -7.60 1.04
N GLU A 362 16.94 -7.95 -0.20
CA GLU A 362 17.50 -9.07 -0.96
C GLU A 362 17.51 -10.40 -0.18
N GLY A 363 16.55 -10.57 0.73
CA GLY A 363 16.50 -11.70 1.65
C GLY A 363 15.19 -11.80 2.42
N ALA A 364 15.07 -12.86 3.21
CA ALA A 364 13.94 -13.11 4.09
C ALA A 364 14.28 -12.83 5.54
N VAL A 365 13.44 -12.06 6.21
CA VAL A 365 13.59 -11.68 7.61
C VAL A 365 12.97 -12.75 8.48
N ILE A 366 13.76 -13.35 9.38
CA ILE A 366 13.27 -14.28 10.41
C ILE A 366 12.35 -13.50 11.35
N ILE A 367 11.10 -13.93 11.47
CA ILE A 367 10.09 -13.33 12.35
C ILE A 367 9.83 -14.19 13.59
N TYR A 368 10.21 -15.47 13.52
CA TYR A 368 9.94 -16.47 14.53
C TYR A 368 10.99 -17.58 14.45
N SER A 369 11.46 -18.05 15.60
CA SER A 369 12.35 -19.20 15.70
C SER A 369 12.19 -19.88 17.06
N ARG A 370 12.20 -21.22 17.05
CA ARG A 370 12.37 -22.08 18.24
C ARG A 370 13.73 -22.78 18.23
N THR A 371 14.57 -22.48 17.25
CA THR A 371 15.92 -23.03 17.13
C THR A 371 16.95 -22.03 17.62
N LYS A 372 18.12 -22.51 18.03
CA LYS A 372 19.24 -21.62 18.42
C LYS A 372 19.97 -21.03 17.21
N THR A 373 19.73 -21.55 16.01
CA THR A 373 20.41 -21.15 14.78
C THR A 373 20.03 -19.75 14.32
N TYR A 374 18.75 -19.39 14.49
CA TYR A 374 18.20 -18.12 14.03
C TYR A 374 17.46 -17.40 15.15
N ALA A 375 17.56 -16.08 15.15
CA ALA A 375 16.82 -15.16 16.00
C ALA A 375 15.90 -14.26 15.16
N PRO A 376 14.75 -13.82 15.70
CA PRO A 376 13.94 -12.81 15.04
C PRO A 376 14.74 -11.53 14.72
N GLY A 377 14.70 -11.12 13.46
CA GLY A 377 15.50 -10.02 12.92
C GLY A 377 16.70 -10.46 12.09
N ASP A 378 17.09 -11.73 12.14
CA ASP A 378 18.10 -12.28 11.23
C ASP A 378 17.59 -12.27 9.78
N ILE A 379 18.51 -12.13 8.83
CA ILE A 379 18.21 -12.17 7.39
C ILE A 379 18.83 -13.44 6.80
N ILE A 380 18.02 -14.22 6.10
CA ILE A 380 18.45 -15.38 5.33
C ILE A 380 18.31 -15.11 3.84
N LEU A 381 19.26 -15.60 3.04
CA LEU A 381 19.21 -15.46 1.58
C LEU A 381 18.17 -16.43 1.00
N MET A 382 17.60 -16.05 -0.14
CA MET A 382 16.75 -16.97 -0.90
C MET A 382 17.61 -18.14 -1.41
N PRO A 383 17.12 -19.38 -1.34
CA PRO A 383 17.81 -20.52 -1.93
C PRO A 383 17.93 -20.33 -3.46
N ILE A 384 19.02 -20.85 -4.02
CA ILE A 384 19.29 -20.83 -5.47
C ILE A 384 18.58 -22.00 -6.15
#